data_AF-A0A8J7L894-F1
#
_entry.id   AF-A0A8J7L894-F1
#
_cell.length_a   1.000
_cell.length_b   1.000
_cell.length_c   1.000
_cell.angle_alpha   90.00
_cell.angle_beta   90.00
_cell.angle_gamma   90.00
#
_symmetry.space_group_name_H-M   'P 1'
#
loop_
_entity.id
_entity.type
_entity.pdbx_description
1 polymer ?
#
loop_
_entity_poly.entity_id
_entity_poly.type
_entity_poly.pdbx_seq_one_letter_code
_entity_poly.pdbx_strand_id
1 'polypeptide(L)' 'MRVVLDVNVWVSGLLWRSVPGRIFDLAAANKITIYTSEAILADVEEILARKKFQSKINALNTTVKELLSIVEQ' A
#
# COMPACT_ATOMS: atom_id res chain seq x y z
N MET A 1 -15.61 4.35 -9.56
CA MET A 1 -15.75 5.18 -8.33
C MET A 1 -14.38 5.68 -7.91
N ARG A 2 -14.24 6.94 -7.46
CA ARG A 2 -12.94 7.49 -7.03
C ARG A 2 -12.80 7.35 -5.52
N VAL A 3 -11.66 6.84 -5.05
CA VAL A 3 -11.40 6.62 -3.62
C VAL A 3 -10.02 7.12 -3.24
N VAL A 4 -9.87 7.56 -1.99
CA VAL A 4 -8.58 7.81 -1.34
C VAL A 4 -8.49 6.79 -0.22
N LEU A 5 -7.37 6.08 -0.12
CA LEU A 5 -7.17 5.10 0.94
C LEU A 5 -6.47 5.75 2.12
N ASP A 6 -6.89 5.36 3.33
CA ASP A 6 -6.14 5.68 4.54
C ASP A 6 -4.76 5.02 4.51
N VAL A 7 -3.77 5.64 5.16
CA VAL A 7 -2.40 5.12 5.25
C VAL A 7 -2.38 3.69 5.81
N ASN A 8 -3.23 3.36 6.80
CA ASN A 8 -3.28 2.02 7.36
C ASN A 8 -3.85 1.00 6.36
N VAL A 9 -4.74 1.42 5.47
CA VAL A 9 -5.30 0.55 4.41
C VAL A 9 -4.22 0.24 3.38
N TRP A 10 -3.41 1.22 2.99
CA TRP A 10 -2.22 1.01 2.15
C TRP A 10 -1.27 0.00 2.78
N VAL A 11 -0.79 0.28 3.99
CA VAL A 11 0.18 -0.58 4.70
C VAL A 11 -0.38 -1.98 4.90
N SER A 12 -1.66 -2.09 5.28
CA SER A 12 -2.29 -3.39 5.50
C SER A 12 -2.46 -4.21 4.21
N GLY A 13 -2.86 -3.55 3.12
CA GLY A 13 -3.04 -4.17 1.81
C GLY A 13 -1.72 -4.67 1.25
N LEU A 14 -0.68 -3.83 1.30
CA LEU A 14 0.66 -4.14 0.78
C LEU A 14 1.30 -5.32 1.52
N LEU A 15 1.17 -5.39 2.85
CA LEU A 15 1.91 -6.36 3.66
C LEU A 15 1.17 -7.67 3.95
N TRP A 16 -0.16 -7.70 4.05
CA TRP A 16 -0.88 -8.91 4.48
C TRP A 16 -1.90 -9.44 3.48
N ARG A 17 -2.16 -8.74 2.36
CA ARG A 17 -3.18 -9.10 1.35
C ARG A 17 -4.52 -9.57 1.96
N SER A 18 -4.90 -9.01 3.10
CA SER A 18 -6.17 -9.30 3.77
C SER A 18 -7.30 -8.50 3.11
N VAL A 19 -8.40 -8.20 3.82
CA VAL A 19 -9.53 -7.41 3.26
C VAL A 19 -9.06 -6.11 2.55
N PRO A 20 -8.09 -5.33 3.07
CA PRO A 20 -7.51 -4.19 2.34
C PRO A 20 -6.84 -4.56 1.01
N GLY A 21 -6.23 -5.74 0.89
CA GLY A 21 -5.63 -6.20 -0.36
C GLY A 21 -6.66 -6.38 -1.49
N ARG A 22 -7.90 -6.73 -1.15
CA ARG A 22 -9.01 -6.86 -2.13
C ARG A 22 -9.38 -5.54 -2.78
N ILE A 23 -9.01 -4.40 -2.19
CA ILE A 23 -9.23 -3.08 -2.79
C ILE A 23 -8.36 -2.92 -4.04
N PHE A 24 -7.15 -3.47 -4.04
CA PHE A 24 -6.29 -3.46 -5.22
C PHE A 24 -6.85 -4.34 -6.34
N ASP A 25 -7.50 -5.46 -6.01
CA ASP A 25 -8.20 -6.28 -7.02
C ASP A 25 -9.35 -5.50 -7.68
N LEU A 26 -10.07 -4.69 -6.91
CA LEU A 26 -11.13 -3.82 -7.45
C LEU A 26 -10.57 -2.73 -8.36
N ALA A 27 -9.40 -2.18 -8.03
CA ALA A 27 -8.70 -1.21 -8.87
C ALA A 27 -8.19 -1.87 -10.16
N ALA A 28 -7.55 -3.03 -10.07
CA ALA A 28 -7.10 -3.83 -11.20
C ALA A 28 -8.26 -4.24 -12.13
N ALA A 29 -9.44 -4.51 -11.56
CA ALA A 29 -10.67 -4.81 -12.30
C ALA A 29 -11.40 -3.55 -12.83
N ASN A 30 -10.78 -2.37 -12.77
CA ASN A 30 -11.33 -1.07 -13.19
C ASN A 30 -12.68 -0.71 -12.54
N LYS A 31 -12.98 -1.23 -11.34
CA LYS A 31 -14.21 -0.90 -10.60
C LYS A 31 -14.06 0.38 -9.79
N ILE A 32 -12.85 0.65 -9.33
CA ILE A 32 -12.47 1.86 -8.61
C ILE A 32 -11.21 2.48 -9.19
N THR A 33 -11.01 3.77 -8.95
CA THR A 33 -9.76 4.48 -9.19
C THR A 33 -9.26 4.95 -7.84
N ILE A 34 -8.06 4.51 -7.46
CA ILE A 34 -7.41 4.91 -6.22
C ILE A 34 -6.63 6.19 -6.50
N TYR A 35 -6.75 7.16 -5.62
CA TYR A 35 -5.94 8.37 -5.62
C TYR A 35 -5.09 8.41 -4.36
N THR A 36 -3.88 8.93 -4.51
CA THR A 36 -2.97 9.25 -3.41
C THR A 36 -2.58 10.72 -3.46
N SER A 37 -1.79 11.16 -2.47
CA SER A 37 -1.14 12.46 -2.44
C SER A 37 0.29 12.30 -1.96
N GLU A 38 1.14 13.31 -2.17
CA GLU A 38 2.52 13.29 -1.66
C GLU A 38 2.57 13.07 -0.14
N ALA A 39 1.62 13.64 0.61
CA ALA A 39 1.51 13.44 2.06
C ALA A 39 1.21 11.98 2.42
N ILE A 40 0.26 11.34 1.73
CA ILE A 40 -0.06 9.93 1.96
C ILE A 40 1.13 9.05 1.59
N LEU A 41 1.82 9.35 0.49
CA LEU A 41 3.00 8.60 0.05
C LEU A 41 4.12 8.67 1.11
N ALA A 42 4.41 9.87 1.63
CA ALA A 42 5.40 10.07 2.67
C ALA A 42 5.04 9.33 3.96
N ASP A 43 3.77 9.37 4.39
CA ASP A 43 3.30 8.65 5.57
C ASP A 43 3.41 7.12 5.39
N VAL A 44 3.07 6.60 4.21
CA VAL A 44 3.21 5.16 3.90
C VAL A 44 4.68 4.76 3.94
N GLU A 45 5.58 5.55 3.35
CA GLU A 45 7.03 5.32 3.39
C GLU A 45 7.55 5.28 4.83
N GLU A 46 7.22 6.30 5.64
CA GLU A 46 7.65 6.39 7.03
C GLU A 46 7.19 5.17 7.83
N ILE A 47 5.93 4.76 7.65
CA ILE A 47 5.38 3.60 8.36
C ILE A 47 6.06 2.32 7.91
N LEU A 48 6.23 2.07 6.61
CA LEU A 48 6.89 0.87 6.10
C LEU A 48 8.36 0.77 6.54
N ALA A 49 9.06 1.90 6.71
CA ALA A 49 10.43 1.96 7.19
C ALA A 49 10.60 1.53 8.67
N ARG A 50 9.51 1.42 9.45
CA ARG A 50 9.58 1.03 10.86
C ARG A 50 10.07 -0.41 11.02
N LYS A 51 11.02 -0.63 11.96
CA LYS A 51 11.66 -1.93 12.24
C LYS A 51 10.69 -3.10 12.37
N LYS A 52 9.51 -2.87 12.97
CA LYS A 52 8.48 -3.90 13.18
C LYS A 52 7.92 -4.51 11.89
N PHE A 53 7.99 -3.82 10.75
CA PHE A 53 7.50 -4.32 9.46
C PHE A 53 8.58 -4.90 8.56
N GLN A 54 9.86 -4.64 8.86
CA GLN A 54 10.99 -5.12 8.06
C GLN A 54 11.02 -6.65 7.93
N SER A 55 10.71 -7.37 9.01
CA SER A 55 10.59 -8.83 8.96
C SER A 55 9.51 -9.30 7.97
N LYS A 56 8.37 -8.61 7.91
CA LYS A 56 7.29 -8.95 6.99
C LYS A 56 7.63 -8.60 5.55
N ILE A 57 8.23 -7.43 5.32
CA ILE A 57 8.70 -6.97 4.00
C ILE A 57 9.73 -7.96 3.42
N ASN A 58 10.71 -8.36 4.24
CA ASN A 58 11.71 -9.36 3.85
C ASN A 58 11.06 -10.72 3.54
N ALA A 59 10.07 -11.14 4.33
CA ALA A 59 9.35 -12.40 4.09
C ALA A 59 8.52 -12.38 2.79
N LEU A 60 8.17 -11.19 2.27
CA LEU A 60 7.53 -11.02 0.97
C LEU A 60 8.53 -10.92 -0.18
N ASN A 61 9.84 -11.04 0.09
CA ASN A 61 10.92 -10.85 -0.88
C ASN A 61 10.80 -9.53 -1.66
N THR A 62 10.47 -8.45 -0.95
CA THR A 62 10.30 -7.12 -1.55
C THR A 62 11.00 -6.05 -0.71
N THR A 63 11.03 -4.81 -1.20
CA THR A 63 11.58 -3.64 -0.51
C THR A 63 10.53 -2.55 -0.32
N VAL A 64 10.78 -1.60 0.60
CA VAL A 64 9.91 -0.42 0.77
C VAL A 64 9.75 0.33 -0.55
N LYS A 65 10.83 0.51 -1.32
CA LYS A 65 10.81 1.20 -2.61
C LYS A 65 9.91 0.51 -3.64
N GLU A 66 9.97 -0.82 -3.71
CA GLU A 66 9.09 -1.59 -4.61
C GLU A 66 7.62 -1.45 -4.19
N LEU A 67 7.33 -1.48 -2.89
CA LEU A 67 5.97 -1.26 -2.40
C LEU A 67 5.45 0.16 -2.71
N LEU A 68 6.29 1.18 -2.61
CA LEU A 68 5.91 2.57 -2.94
C LEU A 68 5.59 2.75 -4.42
N SER A 69 6.25 2.02 -5.31
CA SER A 69 5.94 2.06 -6.76
C SER A 69 4.51 1.59 -7.10
N ILE A 70 3.83 0.92 -6.16
CA ILE A 70 2.41 0.54 -6.27
C ILE A 70 1.50 1.67 -5.81
N VAL A 71 1.94 2.47 -4.84
CA VAL A 71 1.19 3.60 -4.26
C VAL A 71 1.19 4.81 -5.20
N GLU A 72 2.25 4.97 -5.99
CA GLU A 72 2.44 6.06 -6.96
C GLU A 72 1.61 5.93 -8.25
N GLN A 73 0.95 4.79 -8.48
CA GLN A 73 0.13 4.51 -9.68
C GLN A 73 -1.32 4.96 -9.53
#